data_AF-A0A3A8IWZ4-F1
#
_entry.id   AF-A0A3A8IWZ4-F1
#
_cell.length_a   1.000
_cell.length_b   1.000
_cell.length_c   1.000
_cell.angle_alpha   90.00
_cell.angle_beta   90.00
_cell.angle_gamma   90.00
#
_symmetry.space_group_name_H-M   'P 1'
#
loop_
_entity.id
_entity.type
_entity.pdbx_description
1 polymer ?
#
loop_
_entity_poly.entity_id
_entity_poly.type
_entity_poly.pdbx_seq_one_letter_code
_entity_poly.pdbx_strand_id
1 'polypeptide(L)'
;LKRELPRPRGRFTRVEAQRLSFLELTRAEGKETLEAAIEATEHRYSLLRTLEHRYNGPRGEMTQVDMENVLRQHGIMETLEARERHNIETAYASQRGAAGRVAWALGLSPSELQRLTHALKLEEVVEALRERFRNEVLATGHLTHRLDLLGRDKYLVDLGIQKRFADALRKELERLAKDALPDATDLHSLANVVGRKHGAPAELVTRAFERLNLTEGLRKQLSAQAQSPSN
;
A
#
# COMPACT_ATOMS: atom_id res chain seq x y z
N LEU A 1 -62.16 -20.08 4.09
CA LEU A 1 -61.36 -21.25 3.66
C LEU A 1 -60.16 -20.76 2.85
N LYS A 2 -58.99 -20.57 3.48
CA LYS A 2 -57.73 -20.26 2.80
C LYS A 2 -57.06 -21.58 2.42
N ARG A 3 -56.84 -21.83 1.13
CA ARG A 3 -56.05 -22.97 0.64
C ARG A 3 -54.58 -22.77 1.00
N GLU A 4 -54.01 -23.67 1.80
CA GLU A 4 -52.58 -23.72 2.03
C GLU A 4 -51.88 -24.27 0.78
N LEU A 5 -50.99 -23.47 0.19
CA LEU A 5 -50.10 -23.93 -0.87
C LEU A 5 -48.87 -24.59 -0.23
N PRO A 6 -48.36 -25.71 -0.79
CA PRO A 6 -47.18 -26.38 -0.26
C PRO A 6 -45.94 -25.48 -0.37
N ARG A 7 -45.09 -25.51 0.65
CA ARG A 7 -43.85 -24.71 0.72
C ARG A 7 -42.96 -25.03 -0.50
N PRO A 8 -42.42 -24.02 -1.21
CA PRO A 8 -41.58 -24.26 -2.37
C PRO A 8 -40.31 -25.01 -1.97
N ARG A 9 -40.18 -26.26 -2.42
CA ARG A 9 -38.91 -27.00 -2.39
C ARG A 9 -38.09 -26.55 -3.60
N GLY A 10 -37.17 -25.62 -3.39
CA GLY A 10 -36.29 -25.13 -4.44
C GLY A 10 -34.91 -24.84 -3.90
N ARG A 11 -34.14 -25.89 -3.57
CA ARG A 11 -32.69 -25.76 -3.44
C ARG A 11 -32.18 -25.69 -4.87
N PHE A 12 -31.96 -24.47 -5.38
CA PHE A 12 -31.24 -24.27 -6.63
C PHE A 12 -29.82 -24.81 -6.41
N THR A 13 -29.59 -26.08 -6.74
CA THR A 13 -28.25 -26.63 -6.91
C THR A 13 -27.68 -25.87 -8.10
N ARG A 14 -26.82 -24.87 -7.85
CA ARG A 14 -26.01 -24.28 -8.92
C ARG A 14 -25.19 -25.44 -9.48
N VAL A 15 -25.58 -25.93 -10.65
CA VAL A 15 -24.76 -26.86 -11.43
C VAL A 15 -23.57 -26.02 -11.87
N GLU A 16 -22.41 -26.22 -11.24
CA GLU A 16 -21.18 -25.60 -11.72
C GLU A 16 -20.95 -26.05 -13.17
N ALA A 17 -20.62 -25.10 -14.03
CA ALA A 17 -20.34 -25.40 -15.42
C ALA A 17 -19.22 -26.45 -15.49
N GLN A 18 -19.38 -27.44 -16.36
CA GLN A 18 -18.38 -28.48 -16.52
C GLN A 18 -17.07 -27.85 -17.02
N ARG A 19 -16.00 -27.98 -16.21
CA ARG A 19 -14.67 -27.51 -16.57
C ARG A 19 -14.10 -28.34 -17.71
N LEU A 20 -13.41 -27.66 -18.63
CA LEU A 20 -12.72 -28.23 -19.78
C LEU A 20 -11.46 -28.99 -19.35
N SER A 21 -10.93 -29.82 -20.25
CA SER A 21 -9.72 -30.61 -19.97
C SER A 21 -8.45 -29.77 -20.09
N PHE A 22 -7.46 -30.03 -19.23
CA PHE A 22 -6.11 -29.47 -19.35
C PHE A 22 -5.51 -29.63 -20.75
N LEU A 23 -5.80 -30.74 -21.41
CA LEU A 23 -5.27 -31.07 -22.74
C LEU A 23 -5.67 -30.05 -23.81
N GLU A 24 -6.76 -29.31 -23.62
CA GLU A 24 -7.15 -28.24 -24.55
C GLU A 24 -6.16 -27.08 -24.52
N LEU A 25 -5.64 -26.73 -23.33
CA LEU A 25 -4.63 -25.68 -23.19
C LEU A 25 -3.29 -26.09 -23.79
N THR A 26 -2.99 -27.39 -23.88
CA THR A 26 -1.72 -27.87 -24.47
C THR A 26 -1.72 -27.90 -26.00
N ARG A 27 -2.89 -27.79 -26.64
CA ARG A 27 -3.01 -27.78 -28.11
C ARG A 27 -2.61 -26.41 -28.68
N ALA A 28 -2.37 -26.35 -29.99
CA ALA A 28 -2.00 -25.11 -30.68
C ALA A 28 -3.01 -23.96 -30.45
N GLU A 29 -4.32 -24.26 -30.51
CA GLU A 29 -5.41 -23.30 -30.23
C GLU A 29 -5.41 -22.81 -28.76
N GLY A 30 -4.80 -23.58 -27.85
CA GLY A 30 -4.65 -23.21 -26.45
C GLY A 30 -3.73 -22.01 -26.26
N LYS A 31 -2.78 -21.77 -27.17
CA LYS A 31 -1.85 -20.64 -27.11
C LYS A 31 -2.60 -19.30 -27.16
N GLU A 32 -3.45 -19.11 -28.16
CA GLU A 32 -4.23 -17.87 -28.33
C GLU A 32 -5.16 -17.62 -27.13
N THR A 33 -5.74 -18.70 -26.58
CA THR A 33 -6.55 -18.63 -25.36
C THR A 33 -5.75 -18.16 -24.14
N LEU A 34 -4.52 -18.66 -23.98
CA LEU A 34 -3.62 -18.29 -22.89
C LEU A 34 -3.09 -16.87 -23.05
N GLU A 35 -2.74 -16.45 -24.26
CA GLU A 35 -2.31 -15.08 -24.56
C GLU A 35 -3.42 -14.07 -24.23
N ALA A 36 -4.65 -14.31 -24.68
CA ALA A 36 -5.80 -13.47 -24.33
C ALA A 36 -6.06 -13.43 -22.81
N ALA A 37 -5.85 -14.55 -22.11
CA ALA A 37 -5.98 -14.59 -20.66
C ALA A 37 -4.85 -13.83 -19.93
N ILE A 38 -3.62 -13.84 -20.45
CA ILE A 38 -2.51 -13.03 -19.94
C ILE A 38 -2.83 -11.55 -20.10
N GLU A 39 -3.35 -11.12 -21.25
CA GLU A 39 -3.72 -9.72 -21.50
C GLU A 39 -4.82 -9.23 -20.54
N ALA A 40 -5.76 -10.11 -20.20
CA ALA A 40 -6.87 -9.81 -19.31
C ALA A 40 -6.52 -9.86 -17.81
N THR A 41 -5.29 -10.24 -17.45
CA THR A 41 -4.90 -10.44 -16.05
C THR A 41 -3.65 -9.65 -15.66
N GLU A 42 -3.54 -9.35 -14.37
CA GLU A 42 -2.43 -8.55 -13.83
C GLU A 42 -1.19 -9.39 -13.49
N HIS A 43 -1.40 -10.65 -13.11
CA HIS A 43 -0.34 -11.54 -12.64
C HIS A 43 -0.79 -13.01 -12.62
N ARG A 44 0.17 -13.92 -12.43
CA ARG A 44 0.01 -15.39 -12.47
C ARG A 44 -1.04 -15.91 -11.50
N TYR A 45 -1.18 -15.34 -10.31
CA TYR A 45 -2.25 -15.77 -9.38
C TYR A 45 -3.65 -15.43 -9.90
N SER A 46 -3.83 -14.32 -10.63
CA SER A 46 -5.11 -13.96 -11.23
C SER A 46 -5.37 -14.81 -12.47
N LEU A 47 -4.32 -15.08 -13.25
CA LEU A 47 -4.38 -16.01 -14.38
C LEU A 47 -4.78 -17.41 -13.93
N LEU A 48 -4.13 -17.95 -12.89
CA LEU A 48 -4.43 -19.27 -12.34
C LEU A 48 -5.89 -19.35 -11.90
N ARG A 49 -6.37 -18.39 -11.11
CA ARG A 49 -7.78 -18.33 -10.71
C ARG A 49 -8.70 -18.32 -11.93
N THR A 50 -8.39 -17.51 -12.94
CA THR A 50 -9.20 -17.44 -14.18
C THR A 50 -9.24 -18.78 -14.91
N LEU A 51 -8.10 -19.49 -15.00
CA LEU A 51 -8.01 -20.79 -15.66
C LEU A 51 -8.65 -21.91 -14.84
N GLU A 52 -8.48 -21.94 -13.52
CA GLU A 52 -9.10 -22.92 -12.60
C GLU A 52 -10.63 -22.93 -12.68
N HIS A 53 -11.25 -21.78 -12.96
CA HIS A 53 -12.71 -21.70 -13.15
C HIS A 53 -13.18 -22.37 -14.44
N ARG A 54 -12.31 -22.48 -15.45
CA ARG A 54 -12.66 -22.97 -16.79
C ARG A 54 -12.08 -24.34 -17.11
N TYR A 55 -10.96 -24.71 -16.51
CA TYR A 55 -10.18 -25.89 -16.84
C TYR A 55 -9.87 -26.69 -15.58
N ASN A 56 -9.86 -28.01 -15.74
CA ASN A 56 -9.22 -28.91 -14.80
C ASN A 56 -7.72 -29.01 -15.10
N GLY A 57 -6.92 -29.33 -14.09
CA GLY A 57 -5.54 -29.75 -14.23
C GLY A 57 -5.43 -31.21 -14.69
N PRO A 58 -4.21 -31.68 -15.01
CA PRO A 58 -3.97 -33.03 -15.50
C PRO A 58 -4.33 -34.14 -14.49
N ARG A 59 -4.39 -33.81 -13.19
CA ARG A 59 -4.69 -34.74 -12.09
C ARG A 59 -5.83 -34.28 -11.19
N GLY A 60 -6.70 -33.39 -11.68
CA GLY A 60 -7.79 -32.83 -10.88
C GLY A 60 -7.81 -31.31 -10.99
N GLU A 61 -7.60 -30.61 -9.89
CA GLU A 61 -7.53 -29.14 -9.90
C GLU A 61 -6.29 -28.64 -10.64
N MET A 62 -6.44 -27.54 -11.37
CA MET A 62 -5.32 -26.87 -12.04
C MET A 62 -4.39 -26.29 -10.97
N THR A 63 -3.10 -26.56 -11.07
CA THR A 63 -2.11 -25.96 -10.16
C THR A 63 -1.31 -24.86 -10.86
N GLN A 64 -0.63 -24.02 -10.07
CA GLN A 64 0.31 -23.03 -10.60
C GLN A 64 1.39 -23.69 -11.48
N VAL A 65 1.88 -24.87 -11.09
CA VAL A 65 2.92 -25.58 -11.83
C VAL A 65 2.40 -26.05 -13.19
N ASP A 66 1.16 -26.54 -13.25
CA ASP A 66 0.53 -26.96 -14.51
C ASP A 66 0.36 -25.78 -15.47
N MET A 67 -0.13 -24.64 -14.95
CA MET A 67 -0.24 -23.40 -15.70
C MET A 67 1.13 -22.93 -16.22
N GLU A 68 2.14 -22.83 -15.35
CA GLU A 68 3.47 -22.39 -15.77
C GLU A 68 4.10 -23.33 -16.81
N ASN A 69 3.88 -24.65 -16.68
CA ASN A 69 4.38 -25.61 -17.65
C ASN A 69 3.74 -25.44 -19.02
N VAL A 70 2.42 -25.24 -19.11
CA VAL A 70 1.76 -25.02 -20.40
C VAL A 70 2.16 -23.69 -21.04
N LEU A 71 2.36 -22.64 -20.23
CA LEU A 71 2.89 -21.35 -20.72
C LEU A 71 4.31 -21.50 -21.28
N ARG A 72 5.18 -22.28 -20.61
CA ARG A 72 6.53 -22.58 -21.11
C ARG A 72 6.49 -23.43 -22.39
N GLN A 73 5.61 -24.42 -22.48
CA GLN A 73 5.44 -25.24 -23.69
C GLN A 73 5.06 -24.40 -24.92
N HIS A 74 4.23 -23.37 -24.73
CA HIS A 74 3.85 -22.43 -25.80
C HIS A 74 4.84 -21.29 -26.03
N GLY A 75 5.87 -21.18 -25.19
CA GLY A 75 6.88 -20.11 -25.28
C GLY A 75 6.37 -18.72 -24.88
N ILE A 76 5.33 -18.63 -24.05
CA ILE A 76 4.67 -17.37 -23.67
C ILE A 76 4.83 -17.01 -22.19
N MET A 77 5.65 -17.78 -21.44
CA MET A 77 5.95 -17.49 -20.03
C MET A 77 6.62 -16.12 -19.87
N GLU A 78 7.57 -15.78 -20.75
CA GLU A 78 8.28 -14.49 -20.70
C GLU A 78 7.35 -13.30 -20.90
N THR A 79 6.30 -13.46 -21.72
CA THR A 79 5.26 -12.44 -21.91
C THR A 79 4.50 -12.16 -20.62
N LEU A 80 4.13 -13.21 -19.88
CA LEU A 80 3.50 -13.06 -18.56
C LEU A 80 4.47 -12.37 -17.57
N GLU A 81 5.72 -12.82 -17.49
CA GLU A 81 6.70 -12.27 -16.55
C GLU A 81 7.03 -10.79 -16.83
N ALA A 82 7.14 -10.41 -18.11
CA ALA A 82 7.35 -9.02 -18.51
C ALA A 82 6.18 -8.12 -18.09
N ARG A 83 4.95 -8.61 -18.26
CA ARG A 83 3.74 -7.90 -17.82
C ARG A 83 3.67 -7.78 -16.31
N GLU A 84 3.94 -8.86 -15.58
CA GLU A 84 3.98 -8.85 -14.11
C GLU A 84 5.01 -7.85 -13.58
N ARG A 85 6.22 -7.82 -14.18
CA ARG A 85 7.26 -6.86 -13.84
C ARG A 85 6.77 -5.42 -14.01
N HIS A 86 6.21 -5.10 -15.18
CA HIS A 86 5.67 -3.78 -15.45
C HIS A 86 4.56 -3.37 -14.46
N ASN A 87 3.65 -4.30 -14.17
CA ASN A 87 2.54 -4.07 -13.24
C ASN A 87 3.01 -3.82 -11.81
N ILE A 88 4.00 -4.59 -11.33
CA ILE A 88 4.60 -4.40 -10.01
C ILE A 88 5.29 -3.03 -9.91
N GLU A 89 6.14 -2.69 -10.88
CA GLU A 89 6.84 -1.40 -10.90
C GLU A 89 5.86 -0.23 -10.94
N THR A 90 4.83 -0.32 -11.79
CA THR A 90 3.77 0.69 -11.90
C THR A 90 2.97 0.82 -10.60
N ALA A 91 2.64 -0.30 -9.96
CA ALA A 91 1.92 -0.29 -8.69
C ALA A 91 2.78 0.33 -7.57
N TYR A 92 4.07 -0.01 -7.48
CA TYR A 92 4.98 0.60 -6.51
C TYR A 92 5.15 2.11 -6.73
N ALA A 93 5.23 2.55 -8.00
CA ALA A 93 5.27 3.97 -8.33
C ALA A 93 3.97 4.68 -7.91
N SER A 94 2.82 4.12 -8.27
CA SER A 94 1.49 4.69 -7.99
C SER A 94 1.17 4.75 -6.50
N GLN A 95 1.59 3.73 -5.74
CA GLN A 95 1.37 3.63 -4.30
C GLN A 95 2.53 4.23 -3.48
N ARG A 96 3.43 4.97 -4.12
CA ARG A 96 4.57 5.66 -3.48
C ARG A 96 5.39 4.77 -2.56
N GLY A 97 5.68 3.55 -3.02
CA GLY A 97 6.50 2.59 -2.29
C GLY A 97 5.76 1.75 -1.25
N ALA A 98 4.47 2.00 -0.96
CA ALA A 98 3.74 1.31 0.10
C ALA A 98 3.42 -0.16 -0.25
N ALA A 99 4.18 -1.13 0.24
CA ALA A 99 4.04 -2.54 -0.12
C ALA A 99 2.64 -3.10 0.22
N GLY A 100 2.10 -2.77 1.39
CA GLY A 100 0.74 -3.18 1.76
C GLY A 100 -0.34 -2.64 0.82
N ARG A 101 -0.17 -1.41 0.29
CA ARG A 101 -1.12 -0.84 -0.70
C ARG A 101 -0.90 -1.41 -2.09
N VAL A 102 0.34 -1.73 -2.46
CA VAL A 102 0.66 -2.42 -3.70
C VAL A 102 0.00 -3.79 -3.73
N ALA A 103 0.16 -4.58 -2.67
CA ALA A 103 -0.47 -5.89 -2.54
C ALA A 103 -1.99 -5.78 -2.70
N TRP A 104 -2.63 -4.85 -1.99
CA TRP A 104 -4.06 -4.60 -2.10
C TRP A 104 -4.50 -4.17 -3.50
N ALA A 105 -3.78 -3.24 -4.14
CA ALA A 105 -4.10 -2.74 -5.47
C ALA A 105 -4.00 -3.83 -6.54
N LEU A 106 -3.09 -4.78 -6.38
CA LEU A 106 -2.93 -5.93 -7.27
C LEU A 106 -3.85 -7.12 -6.88
N GLY A 107 -4.63 -7.03 -5.80
CA GLY A 107 -5.45 -8.17 -5.34
C GLY A 107 -4.61 -9.35 -4.84
N LEU A 108 -3.45 -9.07 -4.26
CA LEU A 108 -2.50 -10.01 -3.68
C LEU A 108 -2.50 -9.91 -2.15
N SER A 109 -2.29 -11.03 -1.47
CA SER A 109 -1.85 -11.02 -0.08
C SER A 109 -0.39 -10.54 0.02
N PRO A 110 0.06 -10.05 1.19
CA PRO A 110 1.46 -9.65 1.37
C PRO A 110 2.46 -10.77 1.05
N SER A 111 2.10 -12.01 1.38
CA SER A 111 2.94 -13.19 1.09
C SER A 111 3.03 -13.51 -0.41
N GLU A 112 1.94 -13.31 -1.16
CA GLU A 112 1.93 -13.51 -2.61
C GLU A 112 2.73 -12.43 -3.32
N LEU A 113 2.62 -11.16 -2.90
CA LEU A 113 3.46 -10.09 -3.43
C LEU A 113 4.95 -10.41 -3.19
N GLN A 114 5.33 -10.84 -2.00
CA GLN A 114 6.71 -11.21 -1.70
C GLN A 114 7.20 -12.37 -2.58
N ARG A 115 6.40 -13.43 -2.72
CA ARG A 115 6.74 -14.56 -3.59
C ARG A 115 6.84 -14.16 -5.06
N LEU A 116 5.96 -13.29 -5.54
CA LEU A 116 5.96 -12.82 -6.92
C LEU A 116 7.19 -11.96 -7.22
N THR A 117 7.48 -10.98 -6.35
CA THR A 117 8.69 -10.16 -6.46
C THR A 117 9.95 -11.04 -6.47
N HIS A 118 10.00 -12.06 -5.61
CA HIS A 118 11.12 -12.99 -5.58
C HIS A 118 11.23 -13.84 -6.85
N ALA A 119 10.13 -14.42 -7.31
CA ALA A 119 10.09 -15.22 -8.53
C ALA A 119 10.58 -14.42 -9.76
N LEU A 120 10.27 -13.13 -9.80
CA LEU A 120 10.66 -12.22 -10.89
C LEU A 120 12.04 -11.56 -10.70
N LYS A 121 12.74 -11.84 -9.58
CA LYS A 121 14.03 -11.23 -9.23
C LYS A 121 13.96 -9.70 -9.22
N LEU A 122 12.94 -9.16 -8.56
CA LEU A 122 12.60 -7.74 -8.52
C LEU A 122 12.93 -7.07 -7.18
N GLU A 123 13.54 -7.78 -6.23
CA GLU A 123 13.80 -7.29 -4.88
C GLU A 123 14.60 -5.99 -4.88
N GLU A 124 15.69 -5.94 -5.65
CA GLU A 124 16.53 -4.74 -5.75
C GLU A 124 15.81 -3.57 -6.43
N VAL A 125 15.03 -3.84 -7.48
CA VAL A 125 14.26 -2.82 -8.20
C VAL A 125 13.18 -2.21 -7.30
N VAL A 126 12.44 -3.07 -6.60
CA VAL A 126 11.40 -2.66 -5.64
C VAL A 126 12.01 -1.86 -4.50
N GLU A 127 13.16 -2.29 -3.96
CA GLU A 127 13.80 -1.59 -2.86
C GLU A 127 14.39 -0.24 -3.31
N ALA A 128 14.93 -0.14 -4.53
CA ALA A 128 15.36 1.13 -5.11
C ALA A 128 14.19 2.12 -5.28
N LEU A 129 13.03 1.63 -5.75
CA LEU A 129 11.81 2.45 -5.83
C LEU A 129 11.36 2.92 -4.44
N ARG A 130 11.37 2.03 -3.45
CA ARG A 130 11.02 2.36 -2.07
C ARG A 130 11.99 3.36 -1.46
N GLU A 131 13.29 3.21 -1.68
CA GLU A 131 14.32 4.14 -1.23
C GLU A 131 14.12 5.53 -1.80
N ARG A 132 13.78 5.65 -3.10
CA ARG A 132 13.43 6.94 -3.71
C ARG A 132 12.30 7.62 -2.95
N PHE A 133 11.21 6.92 -2.67
CA PHE A 133 10.07 7.47 -1.94
C PHE A 133 10.40 7.77 -0.47
N ARG A 134 11.24 6.96 0.18
CA ARG A 134 11.74 7.28 1.53
C ARG A 134 12.47 8.61 1.54
N ASN A 135 13.35 8.84 0.56
CA ASN A 135 14.10 10.08 0.45
C ASN A 135 13.20 11.27 0.11
N GLU A 136 12.22 11.13 -0.78
CA GLU A 136 11.22 12.16 -1.05
C GLU A 136 10.44 12.58 0.21
N VAL A 137 9.98 11.59 1.00
CA VAL A 137 9.24 11.85 2.24
C VAL A 137 10.11 12.58 3.25
N LEU A 138 11.37 12.18 3.41
CA LEU A 138 12.29 12.82 4.36
C LEU A 138 12.72 14.23 3.91
N ALA A 139 12.87 14.45 2.60
CA ALA A 139 13.27 15.72 1.99
C ALA A 139 12.13 16.75 1.88
N THR A 140 10.89 16.37 2.18
CA THR A 140 9.75 17.29 2.13
C THR A 140 9.98 18.45 3.10
N GLY A 141 10.12 19.68 2.59
CA GLY A 141 10.35 20.88 3.41
C GLY A 141 9.09 21.61 3.86
N HIS A 142 7.92 21.27 3.32
CA HIS A 142 6.67 21.95 3.66
C HIS A 142 6.07 21.36 4.95
N LEU A 143 5.93 22.19 5.99
CA LEU A 143 5.48 21.76 7.33
C LEU A 143 4.12 21.06 7.28
N THR A 144 3.09 21.64 6.64
CA THR A 144 1.76 21.02 6.51
C THR A 144 1.82 19.60 5.97
N HIS A 145 2.56 19.38 4.88
CA HIS A 145 2.68 18.05 4.28
C HIS A 145 3.38 17.07 5.25
N ARG A 146 4.40 17.51 5.99
CA ARG A 146 5.05 16.67 7.02
C ARG A 146 4.08 16.32 8.15
N LEU A 147 3.26 17.26 8.59
CA LEU A 147 2.24 17.02 9.62
C LEU A 147 1.14 16.06 9.15
N ASP A 148 0.71 16.16 7.89
CA ASP A 148 -0.23 15.22 7.28
C ASP A 148 0.37 13.80 7.20
N LEU A 149 1.64 13.70 6.80
CA LEU A 149 2.38 12.45 6.76
C LEU A 149 2.55 11.82 8.14
N LEU A 150 2.77 12.63 9.18
CA LEU A 150 2.78 12.15 10.57
C LEU A 150 1.45 11.46 10.95
N GLY A 151 0.33 11.88 10.34
CA GLY A 151 -0.96 11.21 10.50
C GLY A 151 -1.11 9.88 9.77
N ARG A 152 -0.23 9.59 8.81
CA ARG A 152 -0.24 8.37 8.00
C ARG A 152 0.72 7.33 8.56
N ASP A 153 0.57 7.01 9.84
CA ASP A 153 1.49 6.15 10.59
C ASP A 153 1.76 4.80 9.89
N LYS A 154 0.70 4.11 9.46
CA LYS A 154 0.80 2.84 8.73
C LYS A 154 1.66 2.93 7.48
N TYR A 155 1.63 4.07 6.77
CA TYR A 155 2.46 4.27 5.57
C TYR A 155 3.93 4.46 5.93
N LEU A 156 4.22 5.25 6.97
CA LEU A 156 5.59 5.47 7.42
C LEU A 156 6.22 4.19 8.01
N VAL A 157 5.41 3.37 8.67
CA VAL A 157 5.79 2.03 9.15
C VAL A 157 6.07 1.10 7.97
N ASP A 158 5.17 1.06 6.97
CA ASP A 158 5.37 0.24 5.77
C ASP A 158 6.67 0.62 5.04
N LEU A 159 6.96 1.91 4.91
CA LEU A 159 8.22 2.38 4.32
C LEU A 159 9.45 2.13 5.21
N GLY A 160 9.29 1.84 6.50
CA GLY A 160 10.40 1.64 7.44
C GLY A 160 11.10 2.93 7.87
N ILE A 161 10.44 4.09 7.76
CA ILE A 161 11.03 5.41 8.09
C ILE A 161 10.33 6.14 9.23
N GLN A 162 9.28 5.56 9.83
CA GLN A 162 8.49 6.17 10.90
C GLN A 162 9.35 6.85 11.97
N LYS A 163 10.32 6.13 12.55
CA LYS A 163 11.21 6.67 13.59
C LYS A 163 12.06 7.84 13.07
N ARG A 164 12.74 7.66 11.94
CA ARG A 164 13.59 8.70 11.32
C ARG A 164 12.80 9.97 10.99
N PHE A 165 11.59 9.79 10.45
CA PHE A 165 10.68 10.88 10.12
C PHE A 165 10.19 11.61 11.37
N ALA A 166 9.73 10.87 12.40
CA ALA A 166 9.27 11.44 13.66
C ALA A 166 10.38 12.20 14.40
N ASP A 167 11.60 11.66 14.45
CA ASP A 167 12.74 12.32 15.09
C ASP A 167 13.15 13.60 14.36
N ALA A 168 13.13 13.59 13.01
CA ALA A 168 13.43 14.77 12.21
C ALA A 168 12.37 15.86 12.39
N LEU A 169 11.08 15.49 12.35
CA LEU A 169 9.96 16.42 12.56
C LEU A 169 9.92 16.95 13.99
N ARG A 170 10.28 16.14 15.00
CA ARG A 170 10.40 16.58 16.39
C ARG A 170 11.41 17.72 16.52
N LYS A 171 12.64 17.52 16.03
CA LYS A 171 13.71 18.54 16.11
C LYS A 171 13.32 19.82 15.38
N GLU A 172 12.66 19.68 14.22
CA GLU A 172 12.15 20.81 13.47
C GLU A 172 11.10 21.58 14.28
N LEU A 173 10.08 20.90 14.81
CA LEU A 173 9.03 21.52 15.62
C LEU A 173 9.55 22.15 16.90
N GLU A 174 10.54 21.56 17.57
CA GLU A 174 11.22 22.16 18.73
C GLU A 174 11.90 23.49 18.35
N ARG A 175 12.58 23.53 17.21
CA ARG A 175 13.19 24.76 16.69
C ARG A 175 12.13 25.81 16.36
N LEU A 176 11.10 25.43 15.61
CA LEU A 176 10.01 26.36 15.23
C LEU A 176 9.27 26.89 16.46
N ALA A 177 9.03 26.03 17.45
CA ALA A 177 8.42 26.42 18.70
C ALA A 177 9.31 27.41 19.46
N LYS A 178 10.62 27.16 19.56
CA LYS A 178 11.57 28.08 20.19
C LYS A 178 11.56 29.47 19.55
N ASP A 179 11.53 29.53 18.21
CA ASP A 179 11.46 30.79 17.45
C ASP A 179 10.09 31.51 17.62
N ALA A 180 9.06 30.79 18.05
CA ALA A 180 7.70 31.29 18.28
C ALA A 180 7.37 31.56 19.76
N LEU A 181 8.18 31.08 20.71
CA LEU A 181 7.99 31.27 22.15
C LEU A 181 7.76 32.74 22.55
N PRO A 182 8.52 33.74 22.05
CA PRO A 182 8.33 35.15 22.40
C PRO A 182 6.90 35.67 22.19
N ASP A 183 6.19 35.13 21.20
CA ASP A 183 4.90 35.61 20.75
C ASP A 183 3.72 34.78 21.29
N ALA A 184 3.98 33.84 22.21
CA ALA A 184 3.00 32.87 22.70
C ALA A 184 2.91 32.84 24.23
N THR A 185 1.69 32.67 24.76
CA THR A 185 1.40 32.64 26.20
C THR A 185 1.04 31.25 26.70
N ASP A 186 0.57 30.38 25.81
CA ASP A 186 0.17 29.00 26.10
C ASP A 186 0.46 28.09 24.88
N LEU A 187 0.18 26.79 25.00
CA LEU A 187 0.44 25.85 23.90
C LEU A 187 -0.41 26.11 22.66
N HIS A 188 -1.63 26.61 22.85
CA HIS A 188 -2.56 26.83 21.73
C HIS A 188 -2.12 28.04 20.91
N SER A 189 -1.81 29.16 21.57
CA SER A 189 -1.21 30.34 20.97
C SER A 189 0.14 30.01 20.32
N LEU A 190 0.97 29.17 20.93
CA LEU A 190 2.23 28.70 20.33
C LEU A 190 1.99 27.95 19.02
N ALA A 191 1.05 27.00 19.00
CA ALA A 191 0.67 26.29 17.78
C ALA A 191 0.11 27.22 16.71
N ASN A 192 -0.67 28.24 17.10
CA ASN A 192 -1.18 29.28 16.20
C ASN A 192 -0.07 30.17 15.62
N VAL A 193 0.94 30.55 16.42
CA VAL A 193 2.08 31.34 15.94
C VAL A 193 2.92 30.53 14.97
N VAL A 194 3.27 29.28 15.32
CA VAL A 194 4.01 28.36 14.44
C VAL A 194 3.24 28.13 13.14
N GLY A 195 1.94 27.85 13.24
CA GLY A 195 1.08 27.63 12.08
C GLY A 195 1.04 28.83 11.14
N ARG A 196 0.87 30.05 11.69
CA ARG A 196 0.89 31.29 10.90
C ARG A 196 2.23 31.56 10.24
N LYS A 197 3.35 31.38 10.96
CA LYS A 197 4.71 31.66 10.44
C LYS A 197 5.14 30.66 9.35
N HIS A 198 4.68 29.41 9.42
CA HIS A 198 5.15 28.31 8.56
C HIS A 198 4.08 27.71 7.64
N GLY A 199 2.93 28.39 7.51
CA GLY A 199 1.87 28.02 6.56
C GLY A 199 1.20 26.68 6.89
N ALA A 200 0.98 26.39 8.17
CA ALA A 200 0.37 25.15 8.65
C ALA A 200 -0.89 25.38 9.51
N PRO A 201 -1.92 24.52 9.41
CA PRO A 201 -3.07 24.57 10.31
C PRO A 201 -2.65 24.34 11.77
N ALA A 202 -3.08 25.23 12.67
CA ALA A 202 -2.73 25.16 14.10
C ALA A 202 -3.14 23.81 14.74
N GLU A 203 -4.28 23.24 14.34
CA GLU A 203 -4.72 21.92 14.82
C GLU A 203 -3.72 20.80 14.49
N LEU A 204 -3.13 20.83 13.30
CA LEU A 204 -2.12 19.83 12.91
C LEU A 204 -0.84 20.01 13.73
N VAL A 205 -0.46 21.25 14.03
CA VAL A 205 0.69 21.56 14.89
C VAL A 205 0.42 21.07 16.32
N THR A 206 -0.75 21.36 16.89
CA THR A 206 -1.14 20.88 18.24
C THR A 206 -1.12 19.36 18.32
N ARG A 207 -1.74 18.66 17.36
CA ARG A 207 -1.72 17.19 17.31
C ARG A 207 -0.31 16.63 17.16
N ALA A 208 0.57 17.32 16.44
CA ALA A 208 1.95 16.90 16.30
C ALA A 208 2.73 17.08 17.61
N PHE A 209 2.51 18.16 18.36
CA PHE A 209 3.09 18.31 19.70
C PHE A 209 2.69 17.16 20.63
N GLU A 210 1.43 16.74 20.59
CA GLU A 210 0.94 15.60 21.37
C GLU A 210 1.57 14.29 20.90
N ARG A 211 1.48 13.98 19.60
CA ARG A 211 1.98 12.72 19.03
C ARG A 211 3.49 12.54 19.17
N LEU A 212 4.25 13.63 19.16
CA LEU A 212 5.70 13.59 19.29
C LEU A 212 6.17 13.77 20.73
N ASN A 213 5.25 13.83 21.70
CA ASN A 213 5.50 14.03 23.13
C ASN A 213 6.25 15.32 23.47
N LEU A 214 5.95 16.42 22.78
CA LEU A 214 6.55 17.74 23.00
C LEU A 214 5.80 18.59 24.03
N THR A 215 4.55 18.25 24.32
CA THR A 215 3.63 19.04 25.15
C THR A 215 4.21 19.46 26.50
N GLU A 216 4.83 18.53 27.25
CA GLU A 216 5.35 18.82 28.59
C GLU A 216 6.58 19.74 28.53
N GLY A 217 7.52 19.49 27.61
CA GLY A 217 8.70 20.30 27.43
C GLY A 217 8.36 21.74 27.04
N LEU A 218 7.42 21.90 26.10
CA LEU A 218 6.95 23.21 25.65
C LEU A 218 6.21 23.98 26.76
N ARG A 219 5.40 23.30 27.60
CA ARG A 219 4.77 23.94 28.77
C ARG A 219 5.80 24.48 29.76
N LYS A 220 6.84 23.70 30.06
CA LYS A 220 7.92 24.15 30.96
C LYS A 220 8.61 25.40 30.42
N GLN A 221 8.86 25.45 29.10
CA GLN A 221 9.46 26.62 28.44
C GLN A 221 8.56 27.86 28.51
N LEU A 222 7.26 27.71 28.23
CA LEU A 222 6.27 28.81 28.34
C LEU A 222 6.17 29.34 29.78
N SER A 223 6.13 28.46 30.78
CA SER A 223 6.11 28.88 32.19
C SER A 223 7.39 29.60 32.61
N ALA A 224 8.56 29.13 32.15
CA ALA A 224 9.84 29.77 32.45
C ALA A 224 9.96 31.18 31.83
N GLN A 225 9.39 31.37 30.64
CA GLN A 225 9.31 32.66 29.98
C GLN A 225 8.37 33.64 30.71
N ALA A 226 7.21 33.15 31.18
CA ALA A 226 6.29 33.97 31.98
C ALA A 226 6.91 34.41 33.32
N GLN A 227 7.82 33.61 33.89
CA GLN A 227 8.56 33.93 35.11
C GLN A 227 9.80 34.81 34.87
N SER A 228 10.20 35.00 33.62
CA SER A 228 11.32 35.85 33.21
C SER A 228 10.81 37.05 32.39
N PRO A 229 9.98 37.96 32.95
CA PRO A 229 9.64 39.19 32.26
C PRO A 229 10.93 40.00 32.09
N SER A 230 11.19 40.46 30.86
CA SER A 230 12.32 41.30 30.51
C SER A 230 12.42 42.52 31.45
N ASN A 231 13.60 42.71 32.07
CA ASN A 231 14.08 44.03 32.46
C ASN A 231 14.46 44.83 31.21
#